data_AF-A0A1E8CJR8-F1
#
_entry.id   AF-A0A1E8CJR8-F1
#
_cell.length_a   1.000
_cell.length_b   1.000
_cell.length_c   1.000
_cell.angle_alpha   90.00
_cell.angle_beta   90.00
_cell.angle_gamma   90.00
#
_symmetry.space_group_name_H-M   'P 1'
#
loop_
_entity.id
_entity.type
_entity.pdbx_description
1 polymer ?
#
loop_
_entity_poly.entity_id
_entity_poly.type
_entity_poly.pdbx_seq_one_letter_code
_entity_poly.pdbx_strand_id
1 'polypeptide(L)'
;MSKSESHNKALAETSSQSAHDSEDDIGMGTGFDRRDWRILFGLVVTLVWLLLGMLYISTNVGWGNFADLPIDEMGNFLEGAFAPLAFLWLVIGLFIQQTILAQNNRELYHSNVVSARQAEALAANERNARQETFFKIADNTRRQLGGISGLLLQSGKGPAGDGSVSDAEFMEMWHQFATGDFEIFSRRFLILSGRSENLLPLFYGTQIRTTHTENFIVNFDRLLKLARECDINGIITDAQLHSAHGLLSSRMRELHPRIKFRRYELTRTSTYLDQIMKSSQEDH
;
A
#
# COMPACT_ATOMS: atom_id res chain seq x y z
N MET A 1 7.16 -5.42 -30.79
CA MET A 1 8.11 -6.52 -30.59
C MET A 1 9.49 -6.07 -30.09
N SER A 2 10.01 -4.91 -30.46
CA SER A 2 11.36 -4.44 -30.06
C SER A 2 11.58 -4.18 -28.55
N LYS A 3 10.53 -3.83 -27.79
CA LYS A 3 10.66 -3.50 -26.35
C LYS A 3 10.78 -4.72 -25.41
N SER A 4 10.41 -5.90 -25.90
CA SER A 4 10.49 -7.18 -25.16
C SER A 4 11.91 -7.76 -25.21
N GLU A 5 12.55 -7.67 -26.38
CA GLU A 5 13.93 -8.13 -26.59
C GLU A 5 14.95 -7.28 -25.82
N SER A 6 14.73 -5.96 -25.71
CA SER A 6 15.60 -5.09 -24.91
C SER A 6 15.52 -5.39 -23.41
N HIS A 7 14.38 -5.84 -22.92
CA HIS A 7 14.19 -6.17 -21.51
C HIS A 7 14.83 -7.53 -21.15
N ASN A 8 14.70 -8.52 -22.04
CA ASN A 8 15.36 -9.81 -21.86
C ASN A 8 16.88 -9.74 -21.99
N LYS A 9 17.41 -8.84 -22.83
CA LYS A 9 18.85 -8.62 -22.95
C LYS A 9 19.44 -7.96 -21.69
N ALA A 10 18.72 -7.00 -21.10
CA ALA A 10 19.11 -6.36 -19.83
C ALA A 10 19.10 -7.35 -18.65
N LEU A 11 18.14 -8.28 -18.62
CA LEU A 11 18.08 -9.35 -17.62
C LEU A 11 19.22 -10.37 -17.76
N ALA A 12 19.61 -10.70 -19.00
CA ALA A 12 20.73 -11.60 -19.27
C ALA A 12 22.09 -10.97 -18.90
N GLU A 13 22.31 -9.70 -19.23
CA GLU A 13 23.53 -8.97 -18.87
C GLU A 13 23.66 -8.80 -17.34
N THR A 14 22.56 -8.52 -16.63
CA THR A 14 22.55 -8.40 -15.15
C THR A 14 22.83 -9.75 -14.46
N SER A 15 22.32 -10.86 -15.00
CA SER A 15 22.56 -12.20 -14.47
C SER A 15 24.02 -12.63 -14.65
N SER A 16 24.60 -12.38 -15.83
CA SER A 16 26.01 -12.66 -16.12
C SER A 16 26.98 -11.78 -15.33
N GLN A 17 26.62 -10.52 -15.02
CA GLN A 17 27.41 -9.66 -14.14
C GLN A 17 27.33 -10.13 -12.67
N SER A 18 26.16 -10.58 -12.19
CA SER A 18 26.05 -11.14 -10.84
C SER A 18 26.82 -12.46 -10.66
N ALA A 19 26.96 -13.24 -11.73
CA ALA A 19 27.73 -14.49 -11.74
C ALA A 19 29.24 -14.26 -11.79
N HIS A 20 29.70 -13.18 -12.43
CA HIS A 20 31.13 -12.83 -12.48
C HIS A 20 31.60 -12.09 -11.22
N ASP A 21 30.73 -11.32 -10.56
CA ASP A 21 31.01 -10.70 -9.25
C ASP A 21 31.01 -11.71 -8.09
N SER A 22 30.52 -12.95 -8.30
CA SER A 22 30.50 -14.00 -7.27
C SER A 22 31.66 -14.99 -7.34
N GLU A 23 32.50 -14.96 -8.39
CA GLU A 23 33.70 -15.79 -8.49
C GLU A 23 35.00 -15.09 -8.03
N ASP A 24 35.03 -13.75 -7.95
CA ASP A 24 36.22 -12.99 -7.53
C ASP A 24 36.33 -12.73 -6.01
N ASP A 25 35.37 -13.21 -5.20
CA ASP A 25 35.41 -13.08 -3.72
C ASP A 25 35.71 -14.40 -3.00
N ILE A 26 36.55 -15.25 -3.61
CA ILE A 26 37.42 -16.18 -2.85
C ILE A 26 38.74 -15.45 -2.56
N GLY A 27 38.61 -14.20 -2.10
CA GLY A 27 39.66 -13.52 -1.39
C GLY A 27 39.99 -14.35 -0.16
N MET A 28 41.23 -14.81 -0.09
CA MET A 28 41.82 -15.53 1.04
C MET A 28 41.61 -14.69 2.31
N GLY A 29 40.47 -14.90 2.96
CA GLY A 29 40.05 -14.23 4.17
C GLY A 29 40.93 -14.67 5.32
N THR A 30 42.11 -14.07 5.43
CA THR A 30 42.79 -13.94 6.73
C THR A 30 42.03 -12.87 7.51
N GLY A 31 40.80 -13.22 7.88
CA GLY A 31 39.97 -12.45 8.79
C GLY A 31 40.56 -12.51 10.18
N PHE A 32 41.65 -11.77 10.41
CA PHE A 32 41.87 -11.15 11.71
C PHE A 32 40.92 -9.98 11.78
N ASP A 33 39.65 -10.31 12.00
CA ASP A 33 38.59 -9.34 12.20
C ASP A 33 38.99 -8.51 13.44
N ARG A 34 38.59 -7.24 13.53
CA ARG A 34 39.02 -6.32 14.61
C ARG A 34 38.70 -6.82 16.04
N ARG A 35 37.92 -7.90 16.11
CA ARG A 35 37.55 -8.73 17.27
C ARG A 35 38.70 -9.57 17.83
N ASP A 36 39.60 -10.04 16.97
CA ASP A 36 40.64 -11.00 17.36
C ASP A 36 41.78 -10.33 18.10
N TRP A 37 42.05 -9.05 17.84
CA TRP A 37 43.08 -8.28 18.57
C TRP A 37 42.82 -8.25 20.09
N ARG A 38 41.56 -8.11 20.53
CA ARG A 38 41.23 -8.05 21.97
C ARG A 38 41.41 -9.40 22.64
N ILE A 39 41.05 -10.47 21.95
CA ILE A 39 41.21 -11.85 22.41
C ILE A 39 42.70 -12.20 22.43
N LEU A 40 43.44 -11.84 21.39
CA LEU A 40 44.89 -11.99 21.31
C LEU A 40 45.61 -11.21 22.41
N PHE A 41 45.20 -9.97 22.68
CA PHE A 41 45.70 -9.18 23.81
C PHE A 41 45.44 -9.88 25.14
N GLY A 42 44.22 -10.37 25.37
CA GLY A 42 43.88 -11.16 26.56
C GLY A 42 44.75 -12.42 26.71
N LEU A 43 44.99 -13.15 25.62
CA LEU A 43 45.86 -14.33 25.60
C LEU A 43 47.31 -14.00 25.91
N VAL A 44 47.88 -12.95 25.30
CA VAL A 44 49.27 -12.52 25.53
C VAL A 44 49.46 -12.10 26.99
N VAL A 45 48.55 -11.29 27.53
CA VAL A 45 48.60 -10.86 28.94
C VAL A 45 48.47 -12.06 29.89
N THR A 46 47.57 -13.00 29.58
CA THR A 46 47.41 -14.25 30.35
C THR A 46 48.69 -15.07 30.36
N LEU A 47 49.33 -15.25 29.19
CA LEU A 47 50.55 -16.03 29.04
C LEU A 47 51.74 -15.41 29.79
N VAL A 48 51.90 -14.09 29.69
CA VAL A 48 52.92 -13.35 30.45
C VAL A 48 52.67 -13.45 31.95
N TRP A 49 51.40 -13.31 32.39
CA TRP A 49 51.03 -13.42 33.81
C TRP A 49 51.34 -14.79 34.40
N LEU A 50 51.00 -15.87 33.69
CA LEU A 50 51.30 -17.23 34.12
C LEU A 50 52.81 -17.50 34.16
N LEU A 51 53.58 -16.97 33.20
CA LEU A 51 55.03 -17.11 33.19
C LEU A 51 55.67 -16.39 34.38
N LEU A 52 55.20 -15.18 34.71
CA LEU A 52 55.65 -14.45 35.91
C LEU A 52 55.30 -15.21 37.20
N GLY A 53 54.09 -15.77 37.30
CA GLY A 53 53.69 -16.61 38.44
C GLY A 53 54.57 -17.86 38.58
N MET A 54 54.87 -18.53 37.46
CA MET A 54 55.76 -19.70 37.42
C MET A 54 57.18 -19.34 37.86
N LEU A 55 57.71 -18.20 37.40
CA LEU A 55 59.03 -17.70 37.78
C LEU A 55 59.07 -17.32 39.26
N TYR A 56 58.02 -16.68 39.78
CA TYR A 56 57.90 -16.33 41.19
C TYR A 56 57.93 -17.56 42.10
N ILE A 57 57.15 -18.61 41.77
CA ILE A 57 57.18 -19.88 42.51
C ILE A 57 58.58 -20.49 42.44
N SER A 58 59.18 -20.54 41.25
CA SER A 58 60.51 -21.14 41.05
C SER A 58 61.63 -20.43 41.84
N THR A 59 61.56 -19.10 41.95
CA THR A 59 62.63 -18.28 42.56
C THR A 59 62.44 -18.05 44.06
N ASN A 60 61.20 -17.83 44.53
CA ASN A 60 60.95 -17.42 45.92
C ASN A 60 60.42 -18.56 46.81
N VAL A 61 59.67 -19.51 46.26
CA VAL A 61 59.02 -20.58 47.05
C VAL A 61 59.74 -21.92 46.87
N GLY A 62 60.05 -22.27 45.63
CA GLY A 62 60.49 -23.60 45.21
C GLY A 62 59.31 -24.57 45.03
N TRP A 63 59.31 -25.34 43.95
CA TRP A 63 58.21 -26.26 43.60
C TRP A 63 57.96 -27.36 44.64
N GLY A 64 59.01 -27.83 45.32
CA GLY A 64 58.89 -28.82 46.40
C GLY A 64 58.17 -28.24 47.61
N ASN A 65 58.61 -27.09 48.10
CA ASN A 65 57.98 -26.41 49.25
C ASN A 65 56.54 -25.96 48.93
N PHE A 66 56.25 -25.61 47.68
CA PHE A 66 54.90 -25.23 47.27
C PHE A 66 53.92 -26.42 47.29
N ALA A 67 54.39 -27.62 46.90
CA ALA A 67 53.56 -28.83 46.92
C ALA A 67 53.34 -29.38 48.33
N ASP A 68 54.24 -29.05 49.26
CA ASP A 68 54.15 -29.43 50.68
C ASP A 68 53.34 -28.44 51.53
N LEU A 69 52.88 -27.32 50.95
CA LEU A 69 52.02 -26.35 51.65
C LEU A 69 50.66 -26.94 52.03
N PRO A 70 50.08 -26.51 53.16
CA PRO A 70 48.67 -26.77 53.47
C PRO A 70 47.75 -26.37 52.31
N ILE A 71 46.72 -27.17 52.05
CA ILE A 71 45.80 -27.01 50.90
C ILE A 71 45.11 -25.64 50.92
N ASP A 72 44.82 -25.09 52.10
CA ASP A 72 44.22 -23.77 52.29
C ASP A 72 45.19 -22.63 51.92
N GLU A 73 46.48 -22.73 52.25
CA GLU A 73 47.48 -21.74 51.85
C GLU A 73 47.77 -21.77 50.34
N MET A 74 47.85 -22.98 49.77
CA MET A 74 47.93 -23.16 48.32
C MET A 74 46.68 -22.58 47.61
N GLY A 75 45.50 -22.83 48.16
CA GLY A 75 44.23 -22.28 47.69
C GLY A 75 44.23 -20.75 47.68
N ASN A 76 44.64 -20.12 48.79
CA ASN A 76 44.73 -18.66 48.90
C ASN A 76 45.71 -18.04 47.89
N PHE A 77 46.86 -18.69 47.65
CA PHE A 77 47.81 -18.24 46.64
C PHE A 77 47.23 -18.33 45.21
N LEU A 78 46.61 -19.47 44.88
CA LEU A 78 45.98 -19.67 43.57
C LEU A 78 44.79 -18.72 43.38
N GLU A 79 43.98 -18.48 44.41
CA GLU A 79 42.90 -17.50 44.38
C GLU A 79 43.43 -16.10 44.04
N GLY A 80 44.52 -15.67 44.69
CA GLY A 80 45.18 -14.40 44.40
C GLY A 80 45.76 -14.32 42.99
N ALA A 81 46.26 -15.43 42.44
CA ALA A 81 46.83 -15.49 41.09
C ALA A 81 45.74 -15.54 39.98
N PHE A 82 44.62 -16.21 40.23
CA PHE A 82 43.53 -16.37 39.26
C PHE A 82 42.50 -15.24 39.29
N ALA A 83 42.31 -14.56 40.41
CA ALA A 83 41.32 -13.47 40.52
C ALA A 83 41.54 -12.32 39.50
N PRO A 84 42.77 -11.80 39.28
CA PRO A 84 43.02 -10.79 38.25
C PRO A 84 42.79 -11.31 36.82
N LEU A 85 43.10 -12.60 36.59
CA LEU A 85 42.94 -13.23 35.29
C LEU A 85 41.45 -13.39 34.93
N ALA A 86 40.64 -13.87 35.87
CA ALA A 86 39.19 -13.97 35.69
C ALA A 86 38.55 -12.60 35.43
N PHE A 87 39.00 -11.56 36.16
CA PHE A 87 38.53 -10.20 35.94
C PHE A 87 38.90 -9.66 34.55
N LEU A 88 40.13 -9.88 34.08
CA LEU A 88 40.57 -9.48 32.74
C LEU A 88 39.64 -10.06 31.66
N TRP A 89 39.37 -11.36 31.71
CA TRP A 89 38.51 -12.03 30.73
C TRP A 89 37.05 -11.57 30.79
N LEU A 90 36.54 -11.29 31.99
CA LEU A 90 35.20 -10.72 32.17
C LEU A 90 35.08 -9.37 31.47
N VAL A 91 36.05 -8.47 31.67
CA VAL A 91 36.06 -7.13 31.07
C VAL A 91 36.15 -7.20 29.54
N ILE A 92 37.02 -8.08 29.00
CA ILE A 92 37.13 -8.30 27.55
C ILE A 92 35.80 -8.82 26.98
N GLY A 93 35.16 -9.78 27.66
CA GLY A 93 33.85 -10.31 27.28
C GLY A 93 32.76 -9.23 27.26
N LEU A 94 32.71 -8.38 28.29
CA LEU A 94 31.75 -7.27 28.39
C LEU A 94 31.91 -6.28 27.22
N PHE A 95 33.14 -5.90 26.89
CA PHE A 95 33.38 -4.98 25.76
C PHE A 95 33.00 -5.57 24.41
N ILE A 96 33.24 -6.87 24.21
CA ILE A 96 32.80 -7.57 22.99
C ILE A 96 31.27 -7.57 22.92
N GLN A 97 30.59 -7.92 24.01
CA GLN A 97 29.14 -7.96 24.07
C GLN A 97 28.51 -6.58 23.75
N GLN A 98 29.06 -5.50 24.31
CA GLN A 98 28.60 -4.13 24.01
C GLN A 98 28.68 -3.78 22.53
N THR A 99 29.77 -4.17 21.87
CA THR A 99 29.94 -3.90 20.43
C THR A 99 28.93 -4.64 19.56
N ILE A 100 28.62 -5.90 19.90
CA ILE A 100 27.62 -6.72 19.19
C ILE A 100 26.23 -6.11 19.34
N LEU A 101 25.84 -5.74 20.57
CA LEU A 101 24.54 -5.13 20.83
C LEU A 101 24.38 -3.81 20.07
N ALA A 102 25.43 -2.99 20.02
CA ALA A 102 25.42 -1.75 19.26
C ALA A 102 25.28 -1.97 17.75
N GLN A 103 25.92 -3.00 17.19
CA GLN A 103 25.78 -3.37 15.77
C GLN A 103 24.39 -3.91 15.47
N ASN A 104 23.91 -4.88 16.26
CA ASN A 104 22.59 -5.48 16.10
C ASN A 104 21.47 -4.41 16.19
N ASN A 105 21.56 -3.50 17.17
CA ASN A 105 20.61 -2.40 17.28
C ASN A 105 20.61 -1.47 16.05
N ARG A 106 21.77 -1.24 15.42
CA ARG A 106 21.85 -0.43 14.18
C ARG A 106 21.21 -1.16 13.00
N GLU A 107 21.47 -2.44 12.85
CA GLU A 107 20.86 -3.28 11.81
C GLU A 107 19.34 -3.34 11.96
N LEU A 108 18.87 -3.55 13.20
CA LEU A 108 17.44 -3.50 13.52
C LEU A 108 16.86 -2.13 13.22
N TYR A 109 17.53 -1.03 13.59
CA TYR A 109 17.06 0.32 13.28
C TYR A 109 16.93 0.54 11.77
N HIS A 110 17.96 0.19 10.99
CA HIS A 110 17.92 0.31 9.53
C HIS A 110 16.83 -0.58 8.92
N SER A 111 16.70 -1.83 9.39
CA SER A 111 15.66 -2.76 8.95
C SER A 111 14.24 -2.22 9.23
N ASN A 112 13.99 -1.70 10.44
CA ASN A 112 12.71 -1.10 10.80
C ASN A 112 12.37 0.12 9.93
N VAL A 113 13.33 1.02 9.70
CA VAL A 113 13.11 2.21 8.85
C VAL A 113 12.81 1.82 7.40
N VAL A 114 13.55 0.83 6.86
CA VAL A 114 13.29 0.33 5.50
C VAL A 114 11.92 -0.35 5.42
N SER A 115 11.57 -1.18 6.41
CA SER A 115 10.26 -1.83 6.50
C SER A 115 9.11 -0.82 6.59
N ALA A 116 9.26 0.24 7.39
CA ALA A 116 8.27 1.31 7.49
C ALA A 116 8.07 2.03 6.15
N ARG A 117 9.16 2.40 5.47
CA ARG A 117 9.09 3.01 4.13
C ARG A 117 8.48 2.06 3.09
N GLN A 118 8.79 0.78 3.17
CA GLN A 118 8.21 -0.23 2.30
C GLN A 118 6.71 -0.41 2.55
N ALA A 119 6.26 -0.36 3.80
CA ALA A 119 4.85 -0.42 4.16
C ALA A 119 4.08 0.80 3.63
N GLU A 120 4.65 2.01 3.75
CA GLU A 120 4.07 3.22 3.16
C GLU A 120 3.96 3.15 1.64
N ALA A 121 5.04 2.73 0.97
CA ALA A 121 5.05 2.55 -0.49
C ALA A 121 4.04 1.48 -0.94
N LEU A 122 3.91 0.38 -0.20
CA LEU A 122 2.94 -0.67 -0.48
C LEU A 122 1.51 -0.17 -0.30
N ALA A 123 1.22 0.56 0.77
CA ALA A 123 -0.10 1.16 1.01
C ALA A 123 -0.48 2.17 -0.09
N ALA A 124 0.47 3.00 -0.52
CA ALA A 124 0.27 3.92 -1.64
C ALA A 124 0.03 3.18 -2.95
N ASN A 125 0.79 2.11 -3.22
CA ASN A 125 0.62 1.29 -4.42
C ASN A 125 -0.72 0.54 -4.43
N GLU A 126 -1.13 -0.03 -3.29
CA GLU A 126 -2.43 -0.67 -3.13
C GLU A 126 -3.58 0.33 -3.39
N ARG A 127 -3.47 1.55 -2.87
CA ARG A 127 -4.45 2.61 -3.14
C ARG A 127 -4.55 2.92 -4.63
N ASN A 128 -3.42 3.11 -5.30
CA ASN A 128 -3.40 3.38 -6.74
C ASN A 128 -4.01 2.22 -7.54
N ALA A 129 -3.69 0.98 -7.16
CA ALA A 129 -4.25 -0.23 -7.79
C ALA A 129 -5.78 -0.36 -7.60
N ARG A 130 -6.29 0.00 -6.42
CA ARG A 130 -7.74 0.05 -6.15
C ARG A 130 -8.44 1.10 -7.02
N GLN A 131 -7.84 2.28 -7.17
CA GLN A 131 -8.39 3.34 -8.03
C GLN A 131 -8.37 2.95 -9.51
N GLU A 132 -7.30 2.35 -10.00
CA GLU A 132 -7.22 1.88 -11.39
C GLU A 132 -8.26 0.80 -11.69
N THR A 133 -8.39 -0.17 -10.78
CA THR A 133 -9.42 -1.21 -10.86
C THR A 133 -10.83 -0.61 -10.88
N PHE A 134 -11.09 0.39 -10.03
CA PHE A 134 -12.35 1.11 -10.03
C PHE A 134 -12.63 1.76 -11.39
N PHE A 135 -11.68 2.49 -11.98
CA PHE A 135 -11.92 3.18 -13.26
C PHE A 135 -12.26 2.20 -14.40
N LYS A 136 -11.63 1.02 -14.43
CA LYS A 136 -11.96 -0.05 -15.39
C LYS A 136 -13.39 -0.58 -15.21
N ILE A 137 -13.80 -0.81 -13.96
CA ILE A 137 -15.16 -1.28 -13.64
C ILE A 137 -16.18 -0.16 -13.92
N ALA A 138 -15.85 1.08 -13.58
CA ALA A 138 -16.68 2.24 -13.78
C ALA A 138 -16.97 2.47 -15.26
N ASP A 139 -15.96 2.37 -16.12
CA ASP A 139 -16.13 2.51 -17.57
C ASP A 139 -17.12 1.48 -18.15
N ASN A 140 -16.92 0.20 -17.81
CA ASN A 140 -17.84 -0.88 -18.22
C ASN A 140 -19.26 -0.63 -17.68
N THR A 141 -19.38 -0.24 -16.40
CA THR A 141 -20.68 0.02 -15.77
C THR A 141 -21.39 1.20 -16.42
N ARG A 142 -20.67 2.29 -16.72
CA ARG A 142 -21.21 3.46 -17.44
C ARG A 142 -21.72 3.07 -18.82
N ARG A 143 -20.97 2.25 -19.56
CA ARG A 143 -21.44 1.70 -20.84
C ARG A 143 -22.73 0.89 -20.68
N GLN A 144 -22.83 0.04 -19.66
CA GLN A 144 -24.06 -0.72 -19.39
C GLN A 144 -25.25 0.18 -19.03
N LEU A 145 -25.04 1.18 -18.17
CA LEU A 145 -26.05 2.16 -17.78
C LEU A 145 -26.54 2.97 -18.99
N GLY A 146 -25.63 3.38 -19.88
CA GLY A 146 -25.97 4.01 -21.15
C GLY A 146 -26.79 3.11 -22.05
N GLY A 147 -26.42 1.83 -22.18
CA GLY A 147 -27.19 0.84 -22.94
C GLY A 147 -28.61 0.63 -22.39
N ILE A 148 -28.75 0.51 -21.07
CA ILE A 148 -30.06 0.42 -20.40
C ILE A 148 -30.89 1.67 -20.68
N SER A 149 -30.28 2.86 -20.60
CA SER A 149 -30.96 4.13 -20.92
C SER A 149 -31.40 4.18 -22.39
N GLY A 150 -30.57 3.71 -23.32
CA GLY A 150 -30.92 3.63 -24.74
C GLY A 150 -32.12 2.71 -25.00
N LEU A 151 -32.14 1.54 -24.37
CA LEU A 151 -33.28 0.60 -24.43
C LEU A 151 -34.55 1.17 -23.82
N LEU A 152 -34.44 1.89 -22.69
CA LEU A 152 -35.56 2.60 -22.08
C LEU A 152 -36.16 3.63 -23.06
N LEU A 153 -35.30 4.45 -23.68
CA LEU A 153 -35.74 5.45 -24.64
C LEU A 153 -36.37 4.81 -25.88
N GLN A 154 -35.80 3.71 -26.39
CA GLN A 154 -36.36 2.96 -27.51
C GLN A 154 -37.74 2.39 -27.19
N SER A 155 -37.92 1.85 -25.98
CA SER A 155 -39.22 1.35 -25.54
C SER A 155 -40.27 2.46 -25.52
N GLY A 156 -39.84 3.71 -25.31
CA GLY A 156 -40.61 4.95 -25.41
C GLY A 156 -41.11 5.30 -26.81
N LYS A 157 -40.65 4.61 -27.87
CA LYS A 157 -41.05 4.83 -29.28
C LYS A 157 -42.07 3.84 -29.84
N GLY A 158 -42.50 2.84 -29.06
CA GLY A 158 -43.50 1.86 -29.52
C GLY A 158 -44.89 2.47 -29.79
N PRO A 159 -45.93 1.66 -30.08
CA PRO A 159 -47.30 2.14 -30.31
C PRO A 159 -47.91 2.97 -29.16
N ALA A 160 -47.32 2.85 -27.96
CA ALA A 160 -47.63 3.61 -26.76
C ALA A 160 -46.57 4.70 -26.44
N GLY A 161 -45.84 5.14 -27.46
CA GLY A 161 -44.71 6.06 -27.38
C GLY A 161 -45.04 7.49 -27.78
N ASP A 162 -44.21 8.46 -27.38
CA ASP A 162 -44.47 9.89 -27.57
C ASP A 162 -44.07 10.45 -28.95
N GLY A 163 -43.39 9.66 -29.80
CA GLY A 163 -42.95 10.06 -31.13
C GLY A 163 -41.95 11.22 -31.18
N SER A 164 -41.34 11.61 -30.05
CA SER A 164 -40.56 12.85 -29.90
C SER A 164 -39.15 12.83 -30.52
N VAL A 165 -38.68 11.68 -31.00
CA VAL A 165 -37.34 11.50 -31.60
C VAL A 165 -37.48 10.72 -32.91
N SER A 166 -36.97 11.26 -34.01
CA SER A 166 -36.95 10.55 -35.29
C SER A 166 -36.04 9.32 -35.24
N ASP A 167 -36.21 8.37 -36.15
CA ASP A 167 -35.33 7.19 -36.20
C ASP A 167 -33.90 7.54 -36.59
N ALA A 168 -33.72 8.57 -37.43
CA ALA A 168 -32.42 9.10 -37.79
C ALA A 168 -31.67 9.67 -36.57
N GLU A 169 -32.32 10.51 -35.76
CA GLU A 169 -31.73 11.06 -34.53
C GLU A 169 -31.38 9.96 -33.51
N PHE A 170 -32.20 8.90 -33.45
CA PHE A 170 -31.93 7.78 -32.55
C PHE A 170 -30.73 6.94 -32.99
N MET A 171 -30.59 6.69 -34.29
CA MET A 171 -29.41 6.03 -34.84
C MET A 171 -28.13 6.85 -34.62
N GLU A 172 -28.22 8.18 -34.75
CA GLU A 172 -27.10 9.08 -34.45
C GLU A 172 -26.69 9.00 -32.96
N MET A 173 -27.65 8.96 -32.03
CA MET A 173 -27.32 8.74 -30.61
C MET A 173 -26.64 7.40 -30.35
N TRP A 174 -27.05 6.32 -31.04
CA TRP A 174 -26.36 5.03 -30.95
C TRP A 174 -24.96 5.06 -31.54
N HIS A 175 -24.75 5.83 -32.61
CA HIS A 175 -23.43 6.06 -33.18
C HIS A 175 -22.51 6.80 -32.18
N GLN A 176 -23.02 7.86 -31.55
CA GLN A 176 -22.29 8.59 -30.50
C GLN A 176 -22.01 7.71 -29.27
N PHE A 177 -22.96 6.87 -28.87
CA PHE A 177 -22.75 5.88 -27.82
C PHE A 177 -21.64 4.88 -28.17
N ALA A 178 -21.62 4.38 -29.41
CA ALA A 178 -20.61 3.43 -29.88
C ALA A 178 -19.20 4.06 -29.98
N THR A 179 -19.11 5.37 -30.19
CA THR A 179 -17.85 6.11 -30.27
C THR A 179 -17.31 6.58 -28.90
N GLY A 180 -18.05 6.34 -27.82
CA GLY A 180 -17.57 6.51 -26.43
C GLY A 180 -18.46 7.38 -25.54
N ASP A 181 -19.51 8.00 -26.08
CA ASP A 181 -20.41 8.84 -25.29
C ASP A 181 -21.51 8.01 -24.60
N PHE A 182 -21.14 7.37 -23.49
CA PHE A 182 -22.04 6.47 -22.76
C PHE A 182 -23.21 7.18 -22.06
N GLU A 183 -23.14 8.50 -21.93
CA GLU A 183 -24.14 9.30 -21.23
C GLU A 183 -25.17 9.98 -22.15
N ILE A 184 -25.03 9.85 -23.48
CA ILE A 184 -25.90 10.52 -24.45
C ILE A 184 -27.39 10.30 -24.19
N PHE A 185 -27.78 9.05 -23.92
CA PHE A 185 -29.17 8.69 -23.63
C PHE A 185 -29.64 9.24 -22.27
N SER A 186 -28.78 9.24 -21.26
CA SER A 186 -29.15 9.80 -19.96
C SER A 186 -29.32 11.31 -20.02
N ARG A 187 -28.47 12.02 -20.76
CA ARG A 187 -28.65 13.45 -21.03
C ARG A 187 -29.94 13.72 -21.78
N ARG A 188 -30.32 12.87 -22.74
CA ARG A 188 -31.61 12.99 -23.44
C ARG A 188 -32.79 12.94 -22.47
N PHE A 189 -32.82 11.98 -21.53
CA PHE A 189 -33.87 11.94 -20.50
C PHE A 189 -33.91 13.19 -19.61
N LEU A 190 -32.75 13.75 -19.25
CA LEU A 190 -32.69 14.99 -18.46
C LEU A 190 -33.24 16.19 -19.24
N ILE A 191 -33.00 16.25 -20.55
CA ILE A 191 -33.59 17.28 -21.42
C ILE A 191 -35.12 17.15 -21.47
N LEU A 192 -35.65 15.92 -21.61
CA LEU A 192 -37.09 15.68 -21.56
C LEU A 192 -37.68 16.08 -20.20
N SER A 193 -36.97 15.79 -19.10
CA SER A 193 -37.33 16.27 -17.76
C SER A 193 -37.45 17.80 -17.69
N GLY A 194 -36.50 18.51 -18.30
CA GLY A 194 -36.48 19.98 -18.31
C GLY A 194 -37.61 20.60 -19.12
N ARG A 195 -38.17 19.86 -20.09
CA ARG A 195 -39.33 20.25 -20.90
C ARG A 195 -40.67 19.97 -20.20
N SER A 196 -40.67 19.55 -18.94
CA SER A 196 -41.85 19.18 -18.15
C SER A 196 -42.64 18.00 -18.72
N GLU A 197 -41.98 17.13 -19.49
CA GLU A 197 -42.60 15.88 -19.93
C GLU A 197 -42.75 14.90 -18.75
N ASN A 198 -43.84 14.13 -18.76
CA ASN A 198 -44.07 13.15 -17.72
C ASN A 198 -43.19 11.92 -17.92
N LEU A 199 -42.09 11.85 -17.15
CA LEU A 199 -41.15 10.74 -17.21
C LEU A 199 -41.64 9.46 -16.50
N LEU A 200 -42.65 9.56 -15.63
CA LEU A 200 -43.19 8.42 -14.91
C LEU A 200 -43.62 7.26 -15.83
N PRO A 201 -44.42 7.47 -16.89
CA PRO A 201 -44.76 6.40 -17.84
C PRO A 201 -43.55 5.90 -18.66
N LEU A 202 -42.52 6.73 -18.87
CA LEU A 202 -41.31 6.31 -19.58
C LEU A 202 -40.41 5.38 -18.74
N PHE A 203 -40.41 5.55 -17.42
CA PHE A 203 -39.66 4.68 -16.51
C PHE A 203 -40.46 3.50 -15.97
N TYR A 204 -41.75 3.68 -15.71
CA TYR A 204 -42.57 2.72 -14.96
C TYR A 204 -43.90 2.37 -15.65
N GLY A 205 -44.13 2.84 -16.87
CA GLY A 205 -45.40 2.62 -17.58
C GLY A 205 -45.62 1.18 -18.05
N THR A 206 -44.57 0.37 -18.13
CA THR A 206 -44.66 -1.06 -18.46
C THR A 206 -43.75 -1.87 -17.54
N GLN A 207 -44.01 -3.18 -17.42
CA GLN A 207 -43.15 -4.07 -16.63
C GLN A 207 -41.69 -4.06 -17.14
N ILE A 208 -41.50 -4.02 -18.46
CA ILE A 208 -40.17 -3.97 -19.09
C ILE A 208 -39.42 -2.69 -18.70
N ARG A 209 -40.08 -1.53 -18.78
CA ARG A 209 -39.50 -0.24 -18.38
C ARG A 209 -39.17 -0.21 -16.88
N THR A 210 -40.06 -0.74 -16.04
CA THR A 210 -39.81 -0.86 -14.59
C THR A 210 -38.57 -1.69 -14.33
N THR A 211 -38.44 -2.87 -14.94
CA THR A 211 -37.27 -3.74 -14.79
C THR A 211 -35.97 -3.05 -15.24
N HIS A 212 -35.97 -2.38 -16.38
CA HIS A 212 -34.78 -1.64 -16.84
C HIS A 212 -34.42 -0.48 -15.90
N THR A 213 -35.41 0.24 -15.41
CA THR A 213 -35.22 1.35 -14.46
C THR A 213 -34.66 0.85 -13.12
N GLU A 214 -35.22 -0.22 -12.56
CA GLU A 214 -34.71 -0.84 -11.33
C GLU A 214 -33.28 -1.37 -11.51
N ASN A 215 -32.99 -2.03 -12.64
CA ASN A 215 -31.64 -2.48 -12.97
C ASN A 215 -30.66 -1.32 -13.09
N PHE A 216 -31.08 -0.19 -13.68
CA PHE A 216 -30.26 1.03 -13.74
C PHE A 216 -29.92 1.52 -12.33
N ILE A 217 -30.93 1.65 -11.46
CA ILE A 217 -30.77 2.07 -10.07
C ILE A 217 -29.78 1.16 -9.32
N VAL A 218 -29.96 -0.17 -9.42
CA VAL A 218 -29.12 -1.15 -8.73
C VAL A 218 -27.68 -1.12 -9.21
N ASN A 219 -27.46 -1.08 -10.53
CA ASN A 219 -26.10 -1.03 -11.08
C ASN A 219 -25.39 0.28 -10.72
N PHE A 220 -26.11 1.40 -10.71
CA PHE A 220 -25.55 2.67 -10.27
C PHE A 220 -25.24 2.68 -8.76
N ASP A 221 -26.07 2.05 -7.91
CA ASP A 221 -25.76 1.88 -6.48
C ASP A 221 -24.49 1.05 -6.24
N ARG A 222 -24.30 -0.02 -7.02
CA ARG A 222 -23.08 -0.83 -6.97
C ARG A 222 -21.87 -0.02 -7.38
N LEU A 223 -21.98 0.79 -8.43
CA LEU A 223 -20.92 1.71 -8.85
C LEU A 223 -20.57 2.71 -7.75
N LEU A 224 -21.56 3.35 -7.14
CA LEU A 224 -21.35 4.29 -6.03
C LEU A 224 -20.75 3.63 -4.80
N LYS A 225 -21.12 2.38 -4.50
CA LYS A 225 -20.51 1.64 -3.39
C LYS A 225 -19.01 1.43 -3.64
N LEU A 226 -18.64 0.98 -4.84
CA LEU A 226 -17.24 0.80 -5.22
C LEU A 226 -16.48 2.13 -5.23
N ALA A 227 -17.11 3.21 -5.68
CA ALA A 227 -16.52 4.55 -5.64
C ALA A 227 -16.17 4.95 -4.20
N ARG A 228 -17.10 4.80 -3.25
CA ARG A 228 -16.85 5.14 -1.83
C ARG A 228 -15.72 4.35 -1.19
N GLU A 229 -15.48 3.12 -1.64
CA GLU A 229 -14.40 2.26 -1.10
C GLU A 229 -13.00 2.71 -1.56
N CYS A 230 -12.89 3.47 -2.66
CA CYS A 230 -11.61 3.96 -3.20
C CYS A 230 -11.45 5.50 -3.13
N ASP A 231 -12.45 6.20 -2.60
CA ASP A 231 -12.55 7.65 -2.59
C ASP A 231 -12.28 8.23 -1.19
N ILE A 232 -11.16 8.94 -1.05
CA ILE A 232 -10.75 9.51 0.25
C ILE A 232 -11.41 10.88 0.51
N ASN A 233 -11.62 11.66 -0.55
CA ASN A 233 -12.03 13.07 -0.43
C ASN A 233 -13.45 13.32 -0.95
N GLY A 234 -14.20 12.27 -1.29
CA GLY A 234 -15.53 12.39 -1.90
C GLY A 234 -15.54 12.78 -3.38
N ILE A 235 -14.38 12.97 -4.00
CA ILE A 235 -14.25 13.50 -5.37
C ILE A 235 -14.85 12.53 -6.39
N ILE A 236 -14.52 11.23 -6.27
CA ILE A 236 -14.98 10.21 -7.23
C ILE A 236 -16.49 10.02 -7.10
N THR A 237 -16.97 9.93 -5.86
CA THR A 237 -18.38 9.74 -5.53
C THR A 237 -19.21 10.93 -6.00
N ASP A 238 -18.77 12.16 -5.72
CA ASP A 238 -19.44 13.37 -6.16
C ASP A 238 -19.42 13.49 -7.68
N ALA A 239 -18.32 13.15 -8.35
CA ALA A 239 -18.26 13.14 -9.81
C ALA A 239 -19.27 12.16 -10.43
N GLN A 240 -19.41 10.95 -9.86
CA GLN A 240 -20.42 10.00 -10.34
C GLN A 240 -21.84 10.50 -10.07
N LEU A 241 -22.11 11.13 -8.92
CA LEU A 241 -23.44 11.66 -8.58
C LEU A 241 -23.87 12.83 -9.48
N HIS A 242 -22.94 13.71 -9.85
CA HIS A 242 -23.20 14.85 -10.74
C HIS A 242 -23.18 14.49 -12.23
N SER A 243 -22.79 13.26 -12.59
CA SER A 243 -22.86 12.76 -13.96
C SER A 243 -24.30 12.66 -14.47
N ALA A 244 -24.51 12.57 -15.80
CA ALA A 244 -25.86 12.42 -16.33
C ALA A 244 -26.54 11.13 -15.86
N HIS A 245 -25.77 10.06 -15.65
CA HIS A 245 -26.29 8.83 -15.05
C HIS A 245 -26.71 9.03 -13.60
N GLY A 246 -25.95 9.78 -12.80
CA GLY A 246 -26.28 10.08 -11.41
C GLY A 246 -27.53 10.94 -11.27
N LEU A 247 -27.65 11.98 -12.09
CA LEU A 247 -28.84 12.82 -12.14
C LEU A 247 -30.06 12.03 -12.61
N LEU A 248 -29.91 11.17 -13.64
CA LEU A 248 -31.00 10.30 -14.10
C LEU A 248 -31.41 9.29 -13.01
N SER A 249 -30.45 8.66 -12.33
CA SER A 249 -30.70 7.76 -11.20
C SER A 249 -31.51 8.47 -10.11
N SER A 250 -31.16 9.71 -9.79
CA SER A 250 -31.91 10.52 -8.82
C SER A 250 -33.35 10.73 -9.27
N ARG A 251 -33.58 11.07 -10.55
CA ARG A 251 -34.93 11.25 -11.10
C ARG A 251 -35.75 9.96 -11.09
N MET A 252 -35.15 8.83 -11.47
CA MET A 252 -35.81 7.52 -11.41
C MET A 252 -36.25 7.19 -9.99
N ARG A 253 -35.40 7.44 -8.98
CA ARG A 253 -35.73 7.23 -7.56
C ARG A 253 -36.84 8.14 -7.06
N GLU A 254 -36.82 9.42 -7.45
CA GLU A 254 -37.87 10.38 -7.08
C GLU A 254 -39.25 9.95 -7.61
N LEU A 255 -39.28 9.34 -8.80
CA LEU A 255 -40.50 8.90 -9.47
C LEU A 255 -40.88 7.44 -9.17
N HIS A 256 -40.13 6.74 -8.32
CA HIS A 256 -40.36 5.31 -8.10
C HIS A 256 -41.72 5.05 -7.42
N PRO A 257 -42.60 4.23 -8.02
CA PRO A 257 -44.00 4.13 -7.57
C PRO A 257 -44.17 3.41 -6.23
N ARG A 258 -43.25 2.50 -5.88
CA ARG A 258 -43.36 1.62 -4.70
C ARG A 258 -42.38 1.90 -3.56
N ILE A 259 -41.24 2.54 -3.82
CA ILE A 259 -40.11 2.63 -2.89
C ILE A 259 -39.76 4.10 -2.75
N LYS A 260 -39.72 4.61 -1.52
CA LYS A 260 -39.22 5.96 -1.22
C LYS A 260 -37.74 5.88 -0.86
N PHE A 261 -36.88 6.29 -1.77
CA PHE A 261 -35.44 6.31 -1.54
C PHE A 261 -35.02 7.54 -0.72
N ARG A 262 -33.98 7.39 0.11
CA ARG A 262 -33.27 8.54 0.67
C ARG A 262 -32.53 9.25 -0.47
N ARG A 263 -32.55 10.58 -0.49
CA ARG A 263 -31.73 11.37 -1.42
C ARG A 263 -30.25 11.11 -1.17
N TYR A 264 -29.45 11.14 -2.23
CA TYR A 264 -28.01 11.01 -2.10
C TYR A 264 -27.45 12.13 -1.20
N GLU A 265 -26.57 11.75 -0.27
CA GLU A 265 -25.78 12.69 0.51
C GLU A 265 -24.63 13.16 -0.39
N LEU A 266 -24.70 14.42 -0.80
CA LEU A 266 -23.70 15.10 -1.63
C LEU A 266 -22.85 16.00 -0.75
N THR A 267 -21.58 16.19 -1.09
CA THR A 267 -20.80 17.29 -0.52
C THR A 267 -21.49 18.60 -0.88
N ARG A 268 -22.05 19.28 0.13
CA ARG A 268 -22.75 20.55 -0.10
C ARG A 268 -21.73 21.60 -0.51
N THR A 269 -21.73 21.98 -1.79
CA THR A 269 -20.89 23.05 -2.33
C THR A 269 -21.00 24.33 -1.48
N SER A 270 -22.20 24.66 -0.99
CA SER A 270 -22.40 25.79 -0.09
C SER A 270 -21.55 25.69 1.19
N THR A 271 -21.51 24.52 1.82
CA THR A 271 -20.74 24.30 3.05
C THR A 271 -19.23 24.36 2.80
N TYR A 272 -18.77 23.84 1.67
CA TYR A 272 -17.36 23.92 1.26
C TYR A 272 -16.95 25.37 0.96
N LEU A 273 -17.78 26.10 0.21
CA LEU A 273 -17.53 27.52 -0.08
C LEU A 273 -17.60 28.39 1.17
N ASP A 274 -18.54 28.13 2.08
CA ASP A 274 -18.66 28.83 3.37
C ASP A 274 -17.40 28.62 4.24
N GLN A 275 -16.80 27.42 4.22
CA GLN A 275 -15.54 27.16 4.90
C GLN A 275 -14.38 27.96 4.31
N ILE A 276 -14.27 27.99 2.98
CA ILE A 276 -13.24 28.79 2.28
C ILE A 276 -13.42 30.28 2.57
N MET A 277 -14.65 30.78 2.55
CA MET A 277 -14.97 32.18 2.87
C MET A 277 -14.60 32.53 4.30
N LYS A 278 -14.78 31.62 5.26
CA LYS A 278 -14.34 31.84 6.64
C LYS A 278 -12.83 31.87 6.77
N SER A 279 -12.12 30.93 6.15
CA SER A 279 -10.65 30.91 6.20
C SER A 279 -10.03 32.14 5.53
N SER A 280 -10.61 32.65 4.44
CA SER A 280 -10.09 33.86 3.77
C SER A 280 -10.40 35.15 4.53
N GLN A 281 -11.37 35.13 5.45
CA GLN A 281 -11.67 36.25 6.35
C GLN A 281 -10.81 36.25 7.61
N GLU A 282 -10.23 35.11 8.01
CA GLU A 282 -9.31 35.00 9.15
C GLU A 282 -7.87 35.41 8.80
N ASP A 283 -7.51 35.38 7.52
CA ASP A 283 -6.18 35.79 7.00
C ASP A 283 -6.08 37.31 6.69
N HIS A 284 -7.13 38.09 7.00
CA HIS A 284 -7.20 39.55 6.82
C HIS A 284 -7.46 40.27 8.15
#